data_AF-M6FV43-F1
#
_entry.id   AF-M6FV43-F1
#
_cell.length_a   1.000
_cell.length_b   1.000
_cell.length_c   1.000
_cell.angle_alpha   90.00
_cell.angle_beta   90.00
_cell.angle_gamma   90.00
#
_symmetry.space_group_name_H-M   'P 1'
#
loop_
_entity.id
_entity.type
_entity.pdbx_description
1 polymer ?
#
loop_
_entity_poly.entity_id
_entity_poly.type
_entity_poly.pdbx_seq_one_letter_code
_entity_poly.pdbx_strand_id
1 'polypeptide(L)'
;MSNAASRSIALSFYTFLSRILGLIRDHFMAVSFGTGMVASAFSVAYRLPNMFRNLLAEGTLSQSFMPLYSESGKIGEEEAKVMSGAVLSFLFLFYLFL
;
A
#
# COMPACT_ATOMS: atom_id res chain seq x y z
N MET A 1 -11.91 -25.89 -9.86
CA MET A 1 -10.48 -25.52 -9.66
C MET A 1 -10.03 -24.31 -10.49
N SER A 2 -10.93 -23.55 -11.17
CA SER A 2 -10.57 -22.41 -12.02
C SER A 2 -10.37 -21.07 -11.28
N ASN A 3 -11.13 -20.80 -10.22
CA ASN A 3 -11.16 -19.46 -9.61
C ASN A 3 -9.88 -19.08 -8.84
N ALA A 4 -9.14 -20.06 -8.29
CA ALA A 4 -7.89 -19.79 -7.58
C ALA A 4 -6.76 -19.42 -8.54
N ALA A 5 -6.66 -20.10 -9.68
CA ALA A 5 -5.65 -19.80 -10.71
C ALA A 5 -5.86 -18.40 -11.33
N SER A 6 -7.10 -18.04 -11.66
CA SER A 6 -7.42 -16.71 -12.20
C SER A 6 -7.10 -15.58 -11.22
N ARG A 7 -7.34 -15.78 -9.91
CA ARG A 7 -7.00 -14.80 -8.86
C ARG A 7 -5.49 -14.62 -8.70
N SER A 8 -4.72 -15.71 -8.72
CA SER A 8 -3.25 -15.64 -8.64
C SER A 8 -2.63 -14.95 -9.86
N ILE A 9 -3.19 -15.18 -11.05
CA ILE A 9 -2.75 -14.50 -12.28
C ILE A 9 -3.02 -12.99 -12.19
N ALA A 10 -4.21 -12.60 -11.73
CA ALA A 10 -4.54 -11.18 -11.53
C ALA A 10 -3.58 -10.51 -10.53
N LEU A 11 -3.32 -11.14 -9.38
CA LEU A 11 -2.39 -10.62 -8.37
C LEU A 11 -0.96 -10.49 -8.93
N SER A 12 -0.50 -11.48 -9.69
CA SER A 12 0.81 -11.46 -10.33
C SER A 12 0.91 -10.34 -11.36
N PHE A 13 -0.15 -10.14 -12.15
CA PHE A 13 -0.23 -9.03 -13.10
C PHE A 13 -0.18 -7.67 -12.41
N TYR A 14 -0.97 -7.45 -11.35
CA TYR A 14 -0.93 -6.20 -10.58
C TYR A 14 0.43 -5.97 -9.90
N THR A 15 1.06 -7.03 -9.41
CA THR A 15 2.41 -6.96 -8.83
C THR A 15 3.45 -6.57 -9.88
N PHE A 16 3.38 -7.18 -11.06
CA PHE A 16 4.26 -6.86 -12.17
C PHE A 16 4.06 -5.43 -12.65
N LEU A 17 2.81 -5.01 -12.85
CA LEU A 17 2.47 -3.65 -13.24
C LEU A 17 2.99 -2.61 -12.24
N SER A 18 2.83 -2.87 -10.94
CA SER A 18 3.36 -2.03 -9.87
C SER A 18 4.88 -1.87 -9.95
N ARG A 19 5.62 -2.95 -10.26
CA ARG A 19 7.07 -2.88 -10.47
C ARG A 19 7.45 -2.03 -11.67
N ILE A 20 6.75 -2.19 -12.80
CA ILE A 20 7.00 -1.39 -14.01
C ILE A 20 6.73 0.10 -13.74
N LEU A 21 5.62 0.43 -13.07
CA LEU A 21 5.32 1.81 -12.68
C LEU A 21 6.40 2.38 -11.73
N GLY A 22 6.92 1.57 -10.81
CA GLY A 22 8.04 1.94 -9.96
C GLY A 22 9.31 2.26 -10.76
N LEU A 23 9.65 1.45 -11.76
CA LEU A 23 10.80 1.71 -12.64
C LEU A 23 10.62 3.00 -13.45
N ILE A 24 9.40 3.27 -13.92
CA ILE A 24 9.08 4.51 -14.64
C ILE A 24 9.29 5.71 -13.71
N ARG A 25 8.80 5.67 -12.47
CA ARG A 25 9.04 6.71 -11.46
C ARG A 25 10.54 6.94 -11.24
N ASP A 26 11.32 5.87 -11.07
CA ASP A 26 12.75 5.98 -10.79
C ASP A 26 13.50 6.59 -11.98
N HIS A 27 13.10 6.25 -13.22
CA HIS A 27 13.62 6.88 -14.42
C HIS A 27 13.32 8.39 -14.46
N PHE A 28 12.09 8.80 -14.18
CA PHE A 28 11.74 10.23 -14.11
C PHE A 28 12.53 10.95 -13.02
N MET A 29 12.70 10.35 -11.84
CA MET A 29 13.53 10.95 -10.79
C MET A 29 14.99 11.10 -11.21
N ALA A 30 15.55 10.10 -11.89
CA ALA A 30 16.91 10.18 -12.41
C ALA A 30 17.08 11.27 -13.48
N VAL A 31 16.09 11.44 -14.36
CA VAL A 31 16.11 12.50 -15.39
C VAL A 31 15.90 13.90 -14.78
N SER A 32 14.98 14.04 -13.83
CA SER A 32 14.64 15.34 -13.24
C SER A 32 15.68 15.83 -12.22
N PHE A 33 16.27 14.94 -11.42
CA PHE A 33 17.18 15.32 -10.33
C PHE A 33 18.65 14.93 -10.59
N GLY A 34 18.92 14.06 -11.58
CA GLY A 34 20.26 13.57 -11.88
C GLY A 34 20.90 12.80 -10.70
N THR A 35 22.21 12.92 -10.55
CA THR A 35 22.99 12.33 -9.43
C THR A 35 23.43 13.38 -8.40
N GLY A 36 22.79 14.56 -8.40
CA GLY A 36 23.19 15.70 -7.58
C GLY A 36 22.68 15.66 -6.14
N MET A 37 23.08 16.65 -5.34
CA MET A 37 22.69 16.80 -3.93
C MET A 37 21.17 16.82 -3.71
N VAL A 38 20.42 17.38 -4.66
CA VAL A 38 18.94 17.42 -4.63
C VAL A 38 18.34 16.01 -4.73
N ALA A 39 18.89 15.14 -5.59
CA ALA A 39 18.44 13.76 -5.71
C ALA A 39 18.68 12.98 -4.40
N SER A 40 19.84 13.19 -3.76
CA SER A 40 20.16 12.57 -2.47
C SER A 40 19.24 13.08 -1.35
N ALA A 41 19.01 14.39 -1.27
CA ALA A 41 18.12 14.99 -0.27
C ALA A 41 16.67 14.50 -0.45
N PHE A 42 16.18 14.48 -1.69
CA PHE A 42 14.87 13.93 -2.02
C PHE A 42 14.76 12.45 -1.63
N SER A 43 15.78 11.64 -1.97
CA SER A 43 15.79 10.21 -1.63
C SER A 43 15.78 9.95 -0.14
N VAL A 44 16.41 10.81 0.66
CA VAL A 44 16.36 10.73 2.14
C VAL A 44 15.00 11.17 2.64
N ALA A 45 14.48 12.30 2.17
CA ALA A 45 13.16 12.80 2.56
C ALA A 45 12.05 11.78 2.23
N TYR A 46 12.14 11.11 1.08
CA TYR A 46 11.18 10.09 0.65
C TYR A 46 11.23 8.80 1.49
N ARG A 47 12.30 8.53 2.25
CA ARG A 47 12.36 7.31 3.08
C ARG A 47 11.32 7.31 4.18
N LEU A 48 11.11 8.44 4.85
CA LEU A 48 10.17 8.53 5.96
C LEU A 48 8.75 8.13 5.53
N PRO A 49 8.14 8.73 4.48
CA PRO A 49 6.83 8.32 4.01
C PRO A 49 6.80 6.86 3.54
N ASN A 50 7.85 6.41 2.84
CA ASN A 50 7.91 5.04 2.33
C ASN A 50 8.02 4.00 3.45
N MET A 51 8.70 4.30 4.56
CA MET A 51 8.78 3.40 5.71
C MET A 51 7.40 3.14 6.30
N PHE A 52 6.60 4.19 6.49
CA PHE A 52 5.22 4.00 6.97
C PHE A 52 4.34 3.31 5.92
N ARG A 53 4.51 3.64 4.63
CA ARG A 53 3.83 2.92 3.56
C ARG A 53 4.13 1.43 3.63
N ASN A 54 5.38 1.06 3.83
CA ASN A 54 5.77 -0.34 3.92
C ASN A 54 5.17 -1.00 5.18
N LEU A 55 5.26 -0.36 6.35
CA LEU A 55 4.66 -0.88 7.59
C LEU A 55 3.14 -1.11 7.48
N LEU A 56 2.43 -0.20 6.82
CA LEU A 56 0.97 -0.24 6.72
C LEU A 56 0.48 -1.02 5.50
N ALA A 57 1.24 -1.08 4.40
CA ALA A 57 0.78 -1.66 3.13
C ALA A 57 1.46 -2.98 2.73
N GLU A 58 2.65 -3.31 3.24
CA GLU A 58 3.34 -4.59 2.89
C GLU A 58 2.77 -5.81 3.61
N GLY A 59 1.69 -5.64 4.39
CA GLY A 59 0.85 -6.74 4.84
C GLY A 59 0.74 -6.91 6.34
N THR A 60 1.53 -6.21 7.16
CA THR A 60 1.36 -6.24 8.63
C THR A 60 -0.02 -5.76 9.03
N LEU A 61 -0.49 -4.65 8.44
CA LEU A 61 -1.85 -4.19 8.65
C LEU A 61 -2.87 -5.21 8.14
N SER A 62 -2.73 -5.72 6.91
CA SER A 62 -3.65 -6.71 6.33
C SER A 62 -3.74 -8.00 7.17
N GLN A 63 -2.64 -8.44 7.76
CA GLN A 63 -2.57 -9.60 8.66
C GLN A 63 -3.32 -9.35 9.98
N SER A 64 -3.20 -8.15 10.55
CA SER A 64 -3.96 -7.76 11.76
C SER A 64 -5.43 -7.43 11.47
N PHE A 65 -5.71 -6.92 10.27
CA PHE A 65 -7.03 -6.46 9.85
C PHE A 65 -8.00 -7.61 9.57
N MET A 66 -7.54 -8.68 8.89
CA MET A 66 -8.41 -9.80 8.51
C MET A 66 -9.10 -10.47 9.72
N PRO A 67 -8.38 -10.80 10.81
CA PRO A 67 -9.01 -11.33 12.03
C PRO A 67 -10.03 -10.38 12.65
N LEU A 68 -9.68 -9.09 12.79
CA LEU A 68 -10.57 -8.07 13.39
C LEU A 68 -11.83 -7.86 12.55
N TYR A 69 -11.70 -7.85 11.22
CA TYR A 69 -12.84 -7.76 10.30
C TYR A 69 -13.74 -8.98 10.42
N SER A 70 -13.14 -10.17 10.49
CA SER A 70 -13.89 -11.41 10.65
C SER A 70 -14.59 -11.50 12.00
N GLU A 71 -14.02 -10.93 13.06
CA GLU A 71 -14.62 -10.90 14.39
C GLU A 71 -15.79 -9.91 14.45
N SER A 72 -15.61 -8.70 13.93
CA SER A 72 -16.67 -7.69 13.81
C SER A 72 -17.85 -8.21 12.96
N GLY A 73 -17.56 -8.95 11.89
CA GLY A 73 -18.58 -9.57 11.05
C GLY A 73 -19.41 -10.65 11.74
N LYS A 74 -18.94 -11.23 12.86
CA LYS A 74 -19.76 -12.16 13.68
C LYS A 74 -20.79 -11.42 14.52
N ILE A 75 -20.52 -10.15 14.87
CA ILE A 75 -21.42 -9.30 15.65
C ILE A 75 -22.50 -8.74 14.73
N GLY A 76 -22.11 -8.23 13.57
CA GLY A 76 -23.04 -7.75 12.56
C GLY A 76 -22.34 -7.15 11.34
N GLU A 77 -23.04 -7.10 10.21
CA GLU A 77 -22.50 -6.52 8.97
C GLU A 77 -22.22 -5.01 9.13
N GLU A 78 -23.04 -4.30 9.90
CA GLU A 78 -22.85 -2.88 10.20
C GLU A 78 -21.55 -2.64 10.99
N GLU A 79 -21.28 -3.45 12.01
CA GLU A 79 -20.06 -3.37 12.82
C GLU A 79 -18.80 -3.56 11.96
N ALA A 80 -18.83 -4.53 11.03
CA ALA A 80 -17.73 -4.76 10.10
C ALA A 80 -17.52 -3.57 9.13
N LYS A 81 -18.60 -2.91 8.69
CA LYS A 81 -18.53 -1.70 7.86
C LYS A 81 -17.95 -0.51 8.63
N VAL A 82 -18.37 -0.32 9.88
CA VAL A 82 -17.81 0.73 10.75
C VAL A 82 -16.32 0.49 11.01
N MET A 83 -15.92 -0.74 11.34
CA MET A 83 -14.53 -1.09 11.58
C MET A 83 -13.65 -0.89 10.33
N SER A 84 -14.08 -1.41 9.17
CA SER A 84 -13.35 -1.23 7.91
C SER A 84 -13.32 0.24 7.47
N GLY A 85 -14.42 0.98 7.65
CA GLY A 85 -14.48 2.42 7.41
C GLY A 85 -13.49 3.18 8.27
N ALA A 86 -13.42 2.90 9.59
CA ALA A 86 -12.48 3.53 10.50
C ALA A 86 -11.01 3.29 10.10
N VAL A 87 -10.67 2.05 9.74
CA VAL A 87 -9.31 1.69 9.27
C VAL A 87 -9.00 2.41 7.96
N LEU A 88 -9.93 2.42 6.99
CA LEU A 88 -9.75 3.09 5.71
C LEU A 88 -9.62 4.62 5.87
N SER A 89 -10.44 5.24 6.71
CA SER A 89 -10.34 6.68 7.02
C SER A 89 -9.03 7.02 7.71
N PHE A 90 -8.58 6.20 8.65
CA PHE A 90 -7.27 6.35 9.29
C PHE A 90 -6.15 6.30 8.25
N LEU A 91 -6.14 5.28 7.38
CA LEU A 91 -5.13 5.15 6.33
C LEU A 91 -5.18 6.33 5.36
N PHE A 92 -6.37 6.73 4.94
CA PHE A 92 -6.54 7.85 4.02
C PHE A 92 -5.97 9.14 4.62
N LEU A 93 -6.34 9.47 5.86
CA LEU A 93 -5.80 10.65 6.55
C LEU A 93 -4.29 10.54 6.72
N PHE A 94 -3.81 9.38 7.16
CA PHE A 94 -2.39 9.13 7.36
C PHE A 94 -1.58 9.37 6.08
N TYR A 95 -2.01 8.84 4.94
CA TYR A 95 -1.35 9.09 3.64
C TYR A 95 -1.60 10.48 3.06
N LEU A 96 -2.65 11.19 3.48
CA LEU A 96 -2.89 12.56 3.04
C LEU A 96 -1.88 13.52 3.66
N PHE A 97 -1.43 13.26 4.88
CA PHE A 97 -0.48 14.11 5.62
C PHE A 97 1.00 13.74 5.39
N LEU A 98 1.28 12.68 4.64
CA LEU A 98 2.58 12.03 4.54
C LEU A 98 3.08 11.96 3.09
#